data_AF-A0A1D7XI51-F1
#
_entry.id   AF-A0A1D7XI51-F1
#
_cell.length_a   1.000
_cell.length_b   1.000
_cell.length_c   1.000
_cell.angle_alpha   90.00
_cell.angle_beta   90.00
_cell.angle_gamma   90.00
#
_symmetry.space_group_name_H-M   'P 1'
#
loop_
_entity.id
_entity.type
_entity.pdbx_description
1 polymer ?
#
loop_
_entity_poly.entity_id
_entity_poly.type
_entity_poly.pdbx_seq_one_letter_code
_entity_poly.pdbx_strand_id
1 'polypeptide(L)'
;MKLTSNYKLKKPDGNDVVNIQDLNDNSDKIDLEIKKVNSSLKDCTKNIDQLSNPNLLINKEFKINQRNQEIYNKANNYTVDRWISFYNPTIKVINDGIQINSGTEGNGGIRQYFEDNFFNNYGNQDITLSIKTRNINGNWLLGLYIWNIETDKNVFEPQPKTINSSGVHSITFKLPENINTYKSRVTFLFYSQERNKICEVNYAKLELGSVATPFVPRSYGEELALCQRYYFRNRWFSTRIANFGSGIITTQSYRYPATMRITPTVRPLIDKQVQAIRTMDYSVNIVNPSVEQIKPRQSGIINEEMIDFQFDSNLEVKDYNLEIKDYAYEFDSEIY
;
A
#
# COMPACT_ATOMS: atom_id res chain seq x y z
N MET A 1 -54.63 18.91 36.64
CA MET A 1 -53.62 19.15 35.59
C MET A 1 -52.35 18.40 35.92
N LYS A 2 -52.03 17.36 35.14
CA LYS A 2 -50.82 16.54 35.26
C LYS A 2 -49.72 17.06 34.34
N LEU A 3 -48.48 16.70 34.65
CA LEU A 3 -47.33 16.93 33.79
C LEU A 3 -46.84 15.61 33.19
N THR A 4 -46.40 15.62 31.92
CA THR A 4 -45.70 14.48 31.35
C THR A 4 -44.34 14.28 32.03
N SER A 5 -43.83 13.05 32.02
CA SER A 5 -42.59 12.67 32.70
C SER A 5 -41.35 13.36 32.12
N ASN A 6 -41.26 13.41 30.79
CA ASN A 6 -40.02 13.76 30.09
C ASN A 6 -39.89 15.27 29.89
N TYR A 7 -40.93 15.92 29.36
CA TYR A 7 -40.88 17.33 28.94
C TYR A 7 -41.79 18.25 29.77
N LYS A 8 -42.37 17.71 30.85
CA LYS A 8 -43.28 18.44 31.75
C LYS A 8 -44.36 19.21 30.98
N LEU A 9 -44.96 18.55 29.98
CA LEU A 9 -46.06 19.10 29.20
C LEU A 9 -47.33 19.03 30.04
N LYS A 10 -48.11 20.12 30.05
CA LYS A 10 -49.37 20.23 30.78
C LYS A 10 -50.44 19.35 30.13
N LYS A 11 -51.04 18.43 30.88
CA LYS A 11 -52.08 17.52 30.42
C LYS A 11 -53.31 17.63 31.33
N PRO A 12 -54.52 17.80 30.79
CA PRO A 12 -55.75 17.84 31.59
C PRO A 12 -56.08 16.46 32.21
N ASP A 13 -56.73 16.45 33.37
CA ASP A 13 -57.08 15.26 34.13
C ASP A 13 -58.55 14.80 34.01
N GLY A 14 -59.13 14.91 32.81
CA GLY A 14 -60.49 14.43 32.51
C GLY A 14 -61.63 15.28 33.08
N ASN A 15 -61.41 15.94 34.23
CA ASN A 15 -62.32 16.89 34.87
C ASN A 15 -61.85 18.36 34.75
N ASP A 16 -60.68 18.61 34.16
CA ASP A 16 -60.12 19.96 33.99
C ASP A 16 -60.71 20.66 32.75
N VAL A 17 -60.99 21.96 32.87
CA VAL A 17 -61.32 22.81 31.70
C VAL A 17 -60.08 22.98 30.83
N VAL A 18 -60.22 22.78 29.51
CA VAL A 18 -59.10 22.93 28.56
C VAL A 18 -58.70 24.41 28.49
N ASN A 19 -57.45 24.71 28.84
CA ASN A 19 -56.87 26.04 28.74
C ASN A 19 -56.02 26.16 27.48
N ILE A 20 -56.38 27.12 26.62
CA ILE A 20 -55.69 27.34 25.35
C ILE A 20 -54.24 27.79 25.53
N GLN A 21 -53.94 28.49 26.63
CA GLN A 21 -52.57 28.91 26.93
C GLN A 21 -51.67 27.70 27.22
N ASP A 22 -52.20 26.67 27.89
CA ASP A 22 -51.43 25.46 28.18
C ASP A 22 -51.11 24.66 26.91
N LEU A 23 -51.99 24.73 25.91
CA LEU A 23 -51.75 24.15 24.59
C LEU A 23 -50.65 24.92 23.84
N ASN A 24 -50.70 26.25 23.86
CA ASN A 24 -49.66 27.10 23.26
C ASN A 24 -48.30 26.87 23.94
N ASP A 25 -48.25 26.90 25.28
CA ASP A 25 -47.02 26.65 26.05
C ASP A 25 -46.42 25.27 25.74
N ASN A 26 -47.27 24.24 25.61
CA ASN A 26 -46.82 22.91 25.23
C ASN A 26 -46.33 22.87 23.78
N SER A 27 -47.01 23.54 22.86
CA SER A 27 -46.63 23.63 21.45
C SER A 27 -45.24 24.27 21.32
N ASP A 28 -45.00 25.38 22.00
CA ASP A 28 -43.70 26.07 22.00
C ASP A 28 -42.59 25.19 22.57
N LYS A 29 -42.86 24.47 23.67
CA LYS A 29 -41.91 23.50 24.23
C LYS A 29 -41.60 22.37 23.25
N ILE A 30 -42.62 21.82 22.59
CA ILE A 30 -42.44 20.74 21.62
C ILE A 30 -41.62 21.23 20.42
N ASP A 31 -41.93 22.41 19.88
CA ASP A 31 -41.18 23.00 18.75
C ASP A 31 -39.70 23.20 19.10
N LEU A 32 -39.41 23.76 20.29
CA LEU A 32 -38.04 23.94 20.78
C LEU A 32 -37.27 22.61 20.88
N GLU A 33 -37.89 21.56 21.43
CA GLU A 33 -37.25 20.26 21.56
C GLU A 33 -37.07 19.56 20.21
N ILE A 34 -38.05 19.65 19.29
CA ILE A 34 -37.91 19.16 17.92
C ILE A 34 -36.75 19.86 17.21
N LYS A 35 -36.61 21.18 17.37
CA LYS A 35 -35.51 21.95 16.81
C LYS A 35 -34.15 21.48 17.34
N LYS A 36 -34.03 21.20 18.64
CA LYS A 36 -32.79 20.65 19.26
C LYS A 36 -32.46 19.24 18.77
N VAL A 37 -33.46 18.38 18.62
CA VAL A 37 -33.26 17.03 18.06
C VAL A 37 -32.80 17.13 16.61
N ASN A 38 -33.41 18.00 15.79
CA ASN A 38 -33.01 18.22 14.41
C ASN A 38 -31.58 18.76 14.29
N SER A 39 -31.15 19.66 15.18
CA SER A 39 -29.75 20.12 15.18
C SER A 39 -28.79 19.00 15.58
N SER A 40 -29.12 18.24 16.62
CA SER A 40 -28.29 17.11 17.08
C SER A 40 -28.16 16.02 16.02
N LEU A 41 -29.26 15.70 15.31
CA LEU A 41 -29.24 14.77 14.19
C LEU A 41 -28.35 15.27 13.05
N LYS A 42 -28.43 16.55 12.70
CA LYS A 42 -27.53 17.16 11.69
C LYS A 42 -26.06 17.04 12.10
N ASP A 43 -25.74 17.26 13.36
CA ASP A 43 -24.38 17.13 13.88
C ASP A 43 -23.90 15.66 13.87
N CYS A 44 -24.76 14.71 14.28
CA CYS A 44 -24.47 13.28 14.19
C CYS A 44 -24.25 12.82 12.74
N THR A 45 -25.08 13.25 11.79
CA THR A 45 -24.90 12.96 10.36
C THR A 45 -23.55 13.49 9.87
N LYS A 46 -23.20 14.74 10.22
CA LYS A 46 -21.90 15.33 9.88
C LYS A 46 -20.72 14.57 10.48
N ASN A 47 -20.87 14.01 11.69
CA ASN A 47 -19.82 13.19 12.31
C ASN A 47 -19.72 11.79 11.70
N ILE A 48 -20.82 11.23 11.20
CA ILE A 48 -20.80 9.99 10.41
C ILE A 48 -20.12 10.24 9.07
N ASP A 49 -20.35 11.39 8.43
CA ASP A 49 -19.63 11.79 7.20
C ASP A 49 -18.11 11.96 7.42
N GLN A 50 -17.68 12.12 8.68
CA GLN A 50 -16.26 12.15 9.07
C GLN A 50 -15.67 10.74 9.28
N LEU A 51 -16.49 9.69 9.37
CA LEU A 51 -15.99 8.31 9.43
C LEU A 51 -15.48 7.91 8.04
N SER A 52 -14.16 8.04 7.85
CA SER A 52 -13.50 7.56 6.64
C SER A 52 -13.53 6.04 6.61
N ASN A 53 -13.94 5.47 5.48
CA ASN A 53 -13.71 4.05 5.24
C ASN A 53 -12.19 3.76 5.15
N PRO A 54 -11.74 2.58 5.61
CA PRO A 54 -10.34 2.19 5.50
C PRO A 54 -9.88 2.19 4.03
N ASN A 55 -8.69 2.73 3.79
CA ASN A 55 -8.07 2.66 2.47
C ASN A 55 -7.49 1.27 2.24
N LEU A 56 -7.84 0.64 1.13
CA LEU A 56 -7.34 -0.67 0.71
C LEU A 56 -5.91 -0.59 0.12
N LEU A 57 -5.51 0.56 -0.42
CA LEU A 57 -4.15 0.75 -0.96
C LEU A 57 -3.12 0.78 0.17
N ILE A 58 -1.97 0.16 -0.05
CA ILE A 58 -0.80 0.23 0.82
C ILE A 58 0.13 1.33 0.32
N ASN A 59 0.82 2.02 1.24
CA ASN A 59 1.68 3.16 0.95
C ASN A 59 0.94 4.27 0.20
N LYS A 60 -0.28 4.56 0.63
CA LYS A 60 -1.23 5.46 -0.04
C LYS A 60 -0.75 6.91 -0.23
N GLU A 61 0.21 7.35 0.59
CA GLU A 61 0.85 8.68 0.52
C GLU A 61 2.25 8.63 -0.12
N PHE A 62 2.69 7.46 -0.61
CA PHE A 62 3.99 7.27 -1.26
C PHE A 62 5.21 7.56 -0.38
N LYS A 63 5.04 7.52 0.95
CA LYS A 63 6.07 7.90 1.95
C LYS A 63 7.05 6.78 2.26
N ILE A 64 6.63 5.52 2.14
CA ILE A 64 7.53 4.39 2.38
C ILE A 64 8.34 4.15 1.11
N ASN A 65 9.66 4.28 1.24
CA ASN A 65 10.63 4.14 0.16
C ASN A 65 11.88 3.41 0.70
N GLN A 66 11.73 2.13 1.02
CA GLN A 66 12.80 1.31 1.58
C GLN A 66 13.95 1.07 0.58
N ARG A 67 13.65 1.18 -0.72
CA ARG A 67 14.63 1.15 -1.83
C ARG A 67 15.54 2.37 -1.85
N ASN A 68 15.10 3.48 -1.27
CA ASN A 68 15.87 4.71 -1.09
C ASN A 68 16.41 5.29 -2.41
N GLN A 69 15.59 5.26 -3.47
CA GLN A 69 15.87 5.97 -4.72
C GLN A 69 15.01 7.24 -4.82
N GLU A 70 15.60 8.30 -5.37
CA GLU A 70 14.89 9.57 -5.61
C GLU A 70 14.11 9.54 -6.93
N ILE A 71 14.57 8.75 -7.90
CA ILE A 71 14.02 8.65 -9.25
C ILE A 71 13.93 7.18 -9.67
N TYR A 72 12.78 6.80 -10.23
CA TYR A 72 12.52 5.49 -10.83
C TYR A 72 12.15 5.67 -12.31
N ASN A 73 12.84 4.95 -13.20
CA ASN A 73 12.72 5.12 -14.66
C ASN A 73 12.68 3.78 -15.42
N LYS A 74 12.37 2.68 -14.72
CA LYS A 74 12.22 1.36 -15.32
C LYS A 74 10.74 1.07 -15.56
N ALA A 75 10.42 0.46 -16.70
CA ALA A 75 9.06 0.07 -16.99
C ALA A 75 8.58 -1.14 -16.19
N ASN A 76 7.29 -1.12 -15.83
CA ASN A 76 6.61 -2.22 -15.17
C ASN A 76 7.37 -2.76 -13.95
N ASN A 77 8.04 -1.86 -13.23
CA ASN A 77 8.92 -2.21 -12.12
C ASN A 77 8.49 -1.46 -10.86
N TYR A 78 8.81 -2.05 -9.70
CA TYR A 78 8.50 -1.43 -8.43
C TYR A 78 9.27 -0.13 -8.21
N THR A 79 8.59 0.83 -7.57
CA THR A 79 9.04 2.19 -7.30
C THR A 79 9.16 2.39 -5.79
N VAL A 80 8.52 3.43 -5.24
CA VAL A 80 8.19 3.47 -3.80
C VAL A 80 7.37 2.23 -3.44
N ASP A 81 7.53 1.72 -2.23
CA ASP A 81 7.03 0.40 -1.83
C ASP A 81 5.57 0.17 -2.25
N ARG A 82 5.27 -1.01 -2.84
CA ARG A 82 3.96 -1.43 -3.41
C ARG A 82 3.54 -0.80 -4.72
N TRP A 83 4.11 0.33 -5.11
CA TRP A 83 3.72 1.03 -6.33
C TRP A 83 4.60 0.60 -7.50
N ILE A 84 3.96 0.33 -8.63
CA ILE A 84 4.60 -0.16 -9.85
C ILE A 84 4.47 0.92 -10.93
N SER A 85 5.54 1.19 -11.65
CA SER A 85 5.48 2.01 -12.85
C SER A 85 4.61 1.32 -13.91
N PHE A 86 3.74 2.07 -14.58
CA PHE A 86 2.95 1.54 -15.69
C PHE A 86 3.53 2.05 -17.01
N TYR A 87 3.95 1.14 -17.90
CA TYR A 87 4.78 1.45 -19.08
C TYR A 87 6.10 2.13 -18.70
N ASN A 88 6.58 3.12 -19.47
CA ASN A 88 7.89 3.77 -19.32
C ASN A 88 7.83 5.19 -18.68
N PRO A 89 7.22 5.39 -17.50
CA PRO A 89 7.18 6.70 -16.85
C PRO A 89 8.51 6.97 -16.12
N THR A 90 8.73 8.23 -15.77
CA THR A 90 9.70 8.60 -14.74
C THR A 90 8.95 9.01 -13.48
N ILE A 91 9.19 8.33 -12.37
CA ILE A 91 8.62 8.65 -11.06
C ILE A 91 9.69 9.31 -10.21
N LYS A 92 9.43 10.51 -9.72
CA LYS A 92 10.31 11.24 -8.80
C LYS A 92 9.65 11.34 -7.44
N VAL A 93 10.39 10.99 -6.38
CA VAL A 93 9.94 11.16 -5.00
C VAL A 93 10.06 12.64 -4.62
N ILE A 94 9.01 13.20 -4.02
CA ILE A 94 8.95 14.59 -3.57
C ILE A 94 8.45 14.65 -2.12
N ASN A 95 8.61 15.78 -1.44
CA ASN A 95 8.32 15.92 0.00
C ASN A 95 6.87 15.54 0.41
N ASP A 96 5.92 15.63 -0.52
CA ASP A 96 4.51 15.32 -0.26
C ASP A 96 3.94 14.44 -1.38
N GLY A 97 4.53 13.27 -1.56
CA GLY A 97 4.09 12.24 -2.51
C GLY A 97 5.08 12.01 -3.65
N ILE A 98 4.57 11.90 -4.88
CA ILE A 98 5.37 11.63 -6.07
C ILE A 98 5.01 12.55 -7.24
N GLN A 99 5.99 12.77 -8.11
CA GLN A 99 5.79 13.35 -9.43
C GLN A 99 5.94 12.25 -10.48
N ILE A 100 4.99 12.19 -11.40
CA ILE A 100 4.94 11.22 -12.49
C ILE A 100 5.14 11.99 -13.79
N ASN A 101 6.13 11.59 -14.60
CA ASN A 101 6.22 11.96 -16.00
C ASN A 101 5.79 10.76 -16.85
N SER A 102 4.78 10.93 -17.72
CA SER A 102 4.20 9.86 -18.55
C SER A 102 5.15 9.30 -19.62
N GLY A 103 6.34 9.87 -19.76
CA GLY A 103 7.38 9.38 -20.66
C GLY A 103 7.15 9.77 -22.12
N THR A 104 8.13 9.43 -22.95
CA THR A 104 8.16 9.82 -24.37
C THR A 104 7.18 9.06 -25.25
N GLU A 105 6.77 7.86 -24.84
CA GLU A 105 5.83 6.98 -25.55
C GLU A 105 4.37 7.28 -25.19
N GLY A 106 4.12 7.96 -24.06
CA GLY A 106 2.80 8.05 -23.44
C GLY A 106 2.45 6.75 -22.70
N ASN A 107 1.21 6.67 -22.23
CA ASN A 107 0.68 5.60 -21.36
C ASN A 107 1.41 5.45 -20.01
N GLY A 108 2.37 6.32 -19.70
CA GLY A 108 3.12 6.26 -18.45
C GLY A 108 2.27 6.64 -17.24
N GLY A 109 2.41 5.88 -16.16
CA GLY A 109 1.68 6.10 -14.93
C GLY A 109 2.14 5.27 -13.74
N ILE A 110 1.26 5.09 -12.77
CA ILE A 110 1.47 4.21 -11.62
C ILE A 110 0.30 3.24 -11.48
N ARG A 111 0.57 2.10 -10.87
CA ARG A 111 -0.43 1.11 -10.51
C ARG A 111 -0.11 0.39 -9.22
N GLN A 112 -1.13 -0.21 -8.61
CA GLN A 112 -0.98 -1.13 -7.48
C GLN A 112 -1.91 -2.34 -7.70
N TYR A 113 -1.35 -3.54 -7.53
CA TYR A 113 -2.10 -4.80 -7.63
C TYR A 113 -2.72 -5.19 -6.30
N PHE A 114 -3.89 -5.82 -6.38
CA PHE A 114 -4.52 -6.57 -5.30
C PHE A 114 -4.58 -8.04 -5.67
N GLU A 115 -4.39 -8.88 -4.66
CA GLU A 115 -4.23 -10.33 -4.80
C GLU A 115 -5.55 -11.09 -4.94
N ASP A 116 -5.42 -12.38 -5.27
CA ASP A 116 -6.46 -13.33 -5.72
C ASP A 116 -7.70 -13.46 -4.80
N ASN A 117 -7.64 -12.99 -3.56
CA ASN A 117 -8.78 -13.03 -2.63
C ASN A 117 -9.61 -11.72 -2.61
N PHE A 118 -9.22 -10.71 -3.38
CA PHE A 118 -9.93 -9.41 -3.37
C PHE A 118 -11.43 -9.59 -3.67
N PHE A 119 -11.78 -10.42 -4.65
CA PHE A 119 -13.17 -10.69 -5.01
C PHE A 119 -13.92 -11.59 -4.04
N ASN A 120 -13.23 -12.52 -3.37
CA ASN A 120 -13.86 -13.33 -2.32
C ASN A 120 -14.40 -12.44 -1.19
N ASN A 121 -13.75 -11.29 -0.96
CA ASN A 121 -14.13 -10.35 0.08
C ASN A 121 -15.06 -9.24 -0.42
N TYR A 122 -14.94 -8.81 -1.69
CA TYR A 122 -15.54 -7.57 -2.18
C TYR A 122 -16.32 -7.69 -3.49
N GLY A 123 -16.53 -8.89 -4.03
CA GLY A 123 -17.32 -9.09 -5.25
C GLY A 123 -18.73 -8.48 -5.15
N ASN A 124 -19.24 -7.93 -6.26
CA ASN A 124 -20.54 -7.24 -6.36
C ASN A 124 -20.72 -5.99 -5.46
N GLN A 125 -19.65 -5.54 -4.78
CA GLN A 125 -19.67 -4.29 -4.03
C GLN A 125 -19.34 -3.10 -4.92
N ASP A 126 -19.85 -1.92 -4.54
CA ASP A 126 -19.35 -0.66 -5.07
C ASP A 126 -18.00 -0.35 -4.43
N ILE A 127 -17.08 0.16 -5.25
CA ILE A 127 -15.78 0.66 -4.81
C ILE A 127 -15.56 2.06 -5.33
N THR A 128 -14.99 2.93 -4.51
CA THR A 128 -14.64 4.29 -4.90
C THR A 128 -13.12 4.45 -4.91
N LEU A 129 -12.61 4.89 -6.05
CA LEU A 129 -11.24 5.38 -6.21
C LEU A 129 -11.19 6.88 -6.06
N SER A 130 -10.23 7.36 -5.29
CA SER A 130 -9.93 8.78 -5.13
C SER A 130 -8.44 9.05 -5.26
N ILE A 131 -8.08 10.20 -5.84
CA ILE A 131 -6.69 10.65 -5.96
C ILE A 131 -6.62 12.16 -5.71
N LYS A 132 -5.57 12.61 -5.02
CA LYS A 132 -5.29 14.04 -4.83
C LYS A 132 -4.12 14.47 -5.70
N THR A 133 -4.40 15.35 -6.65
CA THR A 133 -3.42 15.94 -7.57
C THR A 133 -3.11 17.39 -7.19
N ARG A 134 -1.88 17.84 -7.44
CA ARG A 134 -1.44 19.22 -7.17
C ARG A 134 -1.06 19.98 -8.43
N ASN A 135 0.01 19.55 -9.08
CA ASN A 135 0.45 20.10 -10.35
C ASN A 135 0.10 19.07 -11.43
N ILE A 136 -0.65 19.45 -12.44
CA ILE A 136 -1.11 18.53 -13.48
C ILE A 136 -1.16 19.26 -14.81
N ASN A 137 -0.61 18.63 -15.83
CA ASN A 137 -0.81 19.04 -17.21
C ASN A 137 -1.27 17.85 -18.08
N GLY A 138 -2.01 18.15 -19.14
CA GLY A 138 -2.64 17.14 -19.99
C GLY A 138 -3.73 16.34 -19.27
N ASN A 139 -4.22 15.31 -19.96
CA ASN A 139 -5.25 14.43 -19.45
C ASN A 139 -4.64 13.17 -18.82
N TRP A 140 -5.12 12.87 -17.61
CA TRP A 140 -4.76 11.68 -16.85
C TRP A 140 -6.00 10.84 -16.60
N LEU A 141 -5.85 9.53 -16.65
CA LEU A 141 -6.92 8.56 -16.53
C LEU A 141 -6.81 7.87 -15.17
N LEU A 142 -7.83 8.07 -14.34
CA LEU A 142 -8.02 7.36 -13.07
C LEU A 142 -8.96 6.18 -13.30
N GLY A 143 -8.45 4.97 -13.10
CA GLY A 143 -9.18 3.77 -13.47
C GLY A 143 -8.85 2.56 -12.63
N LEU A 144 -9.59 1.50 -12.93
CA LEU A 144 -9.41 0.17 -12.39
C LEU A 144 -9.58 -0.82 -13.53
N TYR A 145 -8.73 -1.84 -13.58
CA TYR A 145 -8.93 -2.99 -14.46
C TYR A 145 -8.76 -4.30 -13.71
N ILE A 146 -9.33 -5.35 -14.28
CA ILE A 146 -9.20 -6.72 -13.81
C ILE A 146 -8.56 -7.52 -14.94
N TRP A 147 -7.31 -7.92 -14.72
CA TRP A 147 -6.51 -8.66 -15.70
C TRP A 147 -6.53 -10.15 -15.37
N ASN A 148 -6.85 -11.00 -16.34
CA ASN A 148 -6.63 -12.43 -16.21
C ASN A 148 -5.18 -12.77 -16.53
N ILE A 149 -4.46 -13.30 -15.55
CA ILE A 149 -3.01 -13.53 -15.63
C ILE A 149 -2.67 -14.63 -16.64
N GLU A 150 -3.52 -15.64 -16.81
CA GLU A 150 -3.23 -16.79 -17.69
C GLU A 150 -3.53 -16.52 -19.16
N THR A 151 -4.67 -15.89 -19.42
CA THR A 151 -5.13 -15.62 -20.79
C THR A 151 -4.61 -14.31 -21.35
N ASP A 152 -3.94 -13.52 -20.50
CA ASP A 152 -3.39 -12.22 -20.84
C ASP A 152 -4.46 -11.26 -21.42
N LYS A 153 -5.62 -11.21 -20.75
CA LYS A 153 -6.80 -10.45 -21.21
C LYS A 153 -7.47 -9.68 -20.08
N ASN A 154 -7.99 -8.50 -20.42
CA ASN A 154 -8.91 -7.74 -19.56
C ASN A 154 -10.23 -8.52 -19.41
N VAL A 155 -10.61 -8.81 -18.16
CA VAL A 155 -11.91 -9.38 -17.78
C VAL A 155 -12.92 -8.28 -17.46
N PHE A 156 -12.43 -7.14 -16.97
CA PHE A 156 -13.22 -5.97 -16.64
C PHE A 156 -12.36 -4.73 -16.81
N GLU A 157 -12.82 -3.83 -17.67
CA GLU A 157 -12.14 -2.57 -17.98
C GLU A 157 -13.20 -1.47 -18.10
N PRO A 158 -13.73 -0.99 -16.96
CA PRO A 158 -14.65 0.14 -16.96
C PRO A 158 -13.96 1.39 -17.50
N GLN A 159 -14.75 2.29 -18.07
CA GLN A 159 -14.21 3.56 -18.59
C GLN A 159 -13.57 4.36 -17.45
N PRO A 160 -12.30 4.76 -17.58
CA PRO A 160 -11.62 5.55 -16.57
C PRO A 160 -12.14 6.99 -16.55
N LYS A 161 -11.93 7.68 -15.43
CA LYS A 161 -12.21 9.12 -15.31
C LYS A 161 -11.02 9.93 -15.80
N THR A 162 -11.27 10.86 -16.71
CA THR A 162 -10.29 11.87 -17.12
C THR A 162 -10.15 12.95 -16.04
N ILE A 163 -8.91 13.26 -15.68
CA ILE A 163 -8.50 14.28 -14.72
C ILE A 163 -7.48 15.18 -15.41
N ASN A 164 -7.71 16.49 -15.33
CA ASN A 164 -6.85 17.51 -15.96
C ASN A 164 -6.69 18.75 -15.08
N SER A 165 -7.07 18.67 -13.80
CA SER A 165 -7.03 19.77 -12.84
C SER A 165 -6.56 19.31 -11.47
N SER A 166 -6.02 20.24 -10.69
CA SER A 166 -5.60 20.00 -9.31
C SER A 166 -6.80 19.79 -8.39
N GLY A 167 -6.65 18.96 -7.36
CA GLY A 167 -7.69 18.73 -6.36
C GLY A 167 -7.90 17.25 -6.05
N VAL A 168 -8.97 16.96 -5.31
CA VAL A 168 -9.38 15.58 -5.03
C VAL A 168 -10.39 15.16 -6.09
N HIS A 169 -10.08 14.06 -6.77
CA HIS A 169 -10.94 13.49 -7.81
C HIS A 169 -11.31 12.08 -7.42
N SER A 170 -12.56 11.70 -7.68
CA SER A 170 -13.03 10.33 -7.42
C SER A 170 -13.87 9.76 -8.56
N ILE A 171 -13.92 8.44 -8.64
CA ILE A 171 -14.76 7.64 -9.52
C ILE A 171 -15.17 6.36 -8.79
N THR A 172 -16.43 5.95 -8.97
CA THR A 172 -16.98 4.74 -8.38
C THR A 172 -17.21 3.68 -9.46
N PHE A 173 -16.90 2.43 -9.13
CA PHE A 173 -17.14 1.27 -9.98
C PHE A 173 -17.93 0.23 -9.21
N LYS A 174 -18.84 -0.46 -9.91
CA LYS A 174 -19.46 -1.66 -9.40
C LYS A 174 -18.63 -2.87 -9.81
N LEU A 175 -18.10 -3.62 -8.84
CA LEU A 175 -17.31 -4.81 -9.14
C LEU A 175 -18.20 -5.92 -9.72
N PRO A 176 -17.71 -6.69 -10.71
CA PRO A 176 -18.45 -7.84 -11.22
C PRO A 176 -18.64 -8.92 -10.15
N GLU A 177 -19.68 -9.72 -10.32
CA GLU A 177 -19.90 -10.94 -9.56
C GLU A 177 -19.16 -12.11 -10.23
N ASN A 178 -18.72 -13.11 -9.45
CA ASN A 178 -18.24 -14.41 -9.98
C ASN A 178 -17.03 -14.37 -10.93
N ILE A 179 -16.11 -13.42 -10.78
CA ILE A 179 -14.81 -13.50 -11.47
C ILE A 179 -14.04 -14.67 -10.90
N ASN A 180 -13.42 -15.50 -11.74
CA ASN A 180 -12.53 -16.56 -11.27
C ASN A 180 -11.34 -15.93 -10.53
N THR A 181 -11.40 -16.00 -9.20
CA THR A 181 -10.63 -15.17 -8.27
C THR A 181 -9.17 -15.60 -8.21
N TYR A 182 -8.89 -16.90 -8.43
CA TYR A 182 -7.55 -17.49 -8.36
C TYR A 182 -6.57 -17.06 -9.47
N LYS A 183 -7.05 -16.31 -10.47
CA LYS A 183 -6.28 -16.02 -11.70
C LYS A 183 -6.46 -14.60 -12.22
N SER A 184 -7.05 -13.72 -11.41
CA SER A 184 -7.43 -12.37 -11.82
C SER A 184 -6.81 -11.34 -10.87
N ARG A 185 -6.10 -10.34 -11.41
CA ARG A 185 -5.51 -9.23 -10.63
C ARG A 185 -6.39 -8.00 -10.75
N VAL A 186 -6.88 -7.50 -9.62
CA VAL A 186 -7.44 -6.14 -9.58
C VAL A 186 -6.31 -5.16 -9.54
N THR A 187 -6.41 -4.12 -10.34
CA THR A 187 -5.36 -3.12 -10.43
C THR A 187 -5.96 -1.74 -10.35
N PHE A 188 -5.47 -0.95 -9.40
CA PHE A 188 -5.63 0.49 -9.41
C PHE A 188 -4.69 1.11 -10.43
N LEU A 189 -5.15 2.13 -11.16
CA LEU A 189 -4.34 2.85 -12.13
C LEU A 189 -4.52 4.36 -12.11
N PHE A 190 -3.41 5.03 -12.36
CA PHE A 190 -3.38 6.43 -12.72
C PHE A 190 -2.28 6.70 -13.75
N TYR A 191 -2.66 7.07 -14.97
CA TYR A 191 -1.72 7.18 -16.10
C TYR A 191 -2.16 8.25 -17.10
N SER A 192 -1.27 8.69 -17.97
CA SER A 192 -1.62 9.56 -19.10
C SER A 192 -1.30 8.87 -20.42
N GLN A 193 -2.25 8.87 -21.35
CA GLN A 193 -2.00 8.41 -22.72
C GLN A 193 -1.18 9.43 -23.53
N GLU A 194 -1.11 10.67 -23.07
CA GLU A 194 -0.34 11.72 -23.70
C GLU A 194 1.14 11.62 -23.32
N ARG A 195 2.01 12.10 -24.22
CA ARG A 195 3.47 12.06 -24.04
C ARG A 195 3.95 13.21 -23.17
N ASN A 196 4.99 12.94 -22.36
CA ASN A 196 5.70 13.92 -21.55
C ASN A 196 4.79 14.79 -20.66
N LYS A 197 3.71 14.21 -20.15
CA LYS A 197 2.83 14.88 -19.20
C LYS A 197 3.33 14.63 -17.79
N ILE A 198 3.16 15.63 -16.95
CA ILE A 198 3.58 15.65 -15.57
C ILE A 198 2.35 15.78 -14.68
N CYS A 199 2.27 14.91 -13.67
CA CYS A 199 1.34 15.04 -12.58
C CYS A 199 2.01 14.79 -11.23
N GLU A 200 1.76 15.66 -10.27
CA GLU A 200 2.12 15.48 -8.87
C GLU A 200 0.91 14.94 -8.10
N VAL A 201 1.15 13.84 -7.38
CA VAL A 201 0.14 13.12 -6.63
C VAL A 201 0.55 13.09 -5.16
N ASN A 202 -0.36 13.55 -4.28
CA ASN A 202 -0.12 13.55 -2.84
C ASN A 202 -0.56 12.23 -2.19
N TYR A 203 -1.74 11.73 -2.57
CA TYR A 203 -2.24 10.45 -2.09
C TYR A 203 -3.20 9.81 -3.10
N ALA A 204 -3.39 8.50 -2.95
CA ALA A 204 -4.46 7.74 -3.59
C ALA A 204 -5.27 6.96 -2.55
N LYS A 205 -6.55 6.73 -2.82
CA LYS A 205 -7.46 5.99 -1.94
C LYS A 205 -8.36 5.07 -2.75
N LEU A 206 -8.43 3.82 -2.32
CA LEU A 206 -9.45 2.87 -2.74
C LEU A 206 -10.24 2.48 -1.50
N GLU A 207 -11.56 2.58 -1.56
CA GLU A 207 -12.43 2.24 -0.44
C GLU A 207 -13.70 1.55 -0.94
N LEU A 208 -14.34 0.79 -0.04
CA LEU A 208 -15.66 0.22 -0.28
C LEU A 208 -16.74 1.30 -0.17
N GLY A 209 -17.82 1.10 -0.91
CA GLY A 209 -18.96 1.99 -0.95
C GLY A 209 -19.03 2.79 -2.25
N SER A 210 -20.15 3.47 -2.42
CA SER A 210 -20.45 4.25 -3.62
C SER A 210 -20.03 5.71 -3.53
N VAL A 211 -19.60 6.17 -2.35
CA VAL A 211 -19.30 7.56 -2.03
C VAL A 211 -17.88 7.67 -1.50
N ALA A 212 -17.12 8.63 -2.03
CA ALA A 212 -15.79 8.95 -1.54
C ALA A 212 -15.89 9.55 -0.13
N THR A 213 -15.18 8.96 0.84
CA THR A 213 -15.11 9.49 2.20
C THR A 213 -13.79 10.24 2.41
N PRO A 214 -13.68 11.14 3.43
CA PRO A 214 -12.46 11.91 3.68
C PRO A 214 -11.20 11.04 3.76
N PHE A 215 -10.04 11.59 3.38
CA PHE A 215 -8.78 10.85 3.49
C PHE A 215 -8.26 10.86 4.92
N VAL A 216 -8.02 9.67 5.49
CA VAL A 216 -7.37 9.50 6.80
C VAL A 216 -6.03 8.77 6.60
N PRO A 217 -4.88 9.41 6.91
CA PRO A 217 -3.57 8.77 6.83
C PRO A 217 -3.45 7.66 7.87
N ARG A 218 -2.66 6.63 7.55
CA ARG A 218 -2.19 5.66 8.56
C ARG A 218 -0.92 6.23 9.16
N SER A 219 -0.55 5.82 10.36
CA SER A 219 0.75 6.17 10.91
C SER A 219 1.87 5.63 10.00
N TYR A 220 3.04 6.29 10.05
CA TYR A 220 4.20 5.84 9.29
C TYR A 220 4.58 4.38 9.64
N GLY A 221 4.53 4.02 10.93
CA GLY A 221 4.85 2.67 11.40
C GLY A 221 3.90 1.60 10.85
N GLU A 222 2.60 1.90 10.78
CA GLU A 222 1.61 0.99 10.18
C GLU A 222 1.83 0.81 8.67
N GLU A 223 2.10 1.89 7.94
CA GLU A 223 2.43 1.79 6.49
C GLU A 223 3.71 1.00 6.27
N LEU A 224 4.74 1.26 7.07
CA LEU A 224 6.02 0.54 6.99
C LEU A 224 5.83 -0.95 7.26
N ALA A 225 5.10 -1.32 8.32
CA ALA A 225 4.82 -2.71 8.65
C ALA A 225 4.07 -3.43 7.52
N LEU A 226 3.12 -2.74 6.87
CA LEU A 226 2.42 -3.29 5.71
C LEU A 226 3.34 -3.45 4.48
N CYS A 227 4.22 -2.48 4.22
CA CYS A 227 5.19 -2.54 3.11
C CYS A 227 6.24 -3.64 3.33
N GLN A 228 6.67 -3.84 4.58
CA GLN A 228 7.66 -4.86 4.95
C GLN A 228 7.20 -6.29 4.72
N ARG A 229 5.89 -6.53 4.55
CA ARG A 229 5.36 -7.83 4.10
C ARG A 229 5.69 -8.13 2.63
N TYR A 230 6.04 -7.10 1.85
CA TYR A 230 6.25 -7.18 0.41
C TYR A 230 7.71 -7.02 0.05
N TYR A 231 8.35 -6.00 0.61
CA TYR A 231 9.75 -5.71 0.38
C TYR A 231 10.46 -5.39 1.69
N PHE A 232 11.61 -5.99 1.90
CA PHE A 232 12.48 -5.67 3.02
C PHE A 232 13.93 -5.59 2.56
N ARG A 233 14.60 -4.50 2.94
CA ARG A 233 16.03 -4.30 2.68
C ARG A 233 16.80 -4.44 3.97
N ASN A 234 17.58 -5.51 4.08
CA ASN A 234 18.56 -5.59 5.15
C ASN A 234 19.83 -4.84 4.71
N ARG A 235 20.33 -3.94 5.56
CA ARG A 235 21.58 -3.20 5.33
C ARG A 235 22.82 -3.85 5.94
N TRP A 236 22.63 -4.82 6.83
CA TRP A 236 23.71 -5.43 7.59
C TRP A 236 23.51 -6.95 7.66
N PHE A 237 24.42 -7.68 7.04
CA PHE A 237 24.47 -9.13 7.11
C PHE A 237 25.84 -9.57 7.62
N SER A 238 25.84 -10.53 8.55
CA SER A 238 27.04 -11.18 9.07
C SER A 238 26.78 -12.69 9.14
N THR A 239 27.45 -13.44 8.26
CA THR A 239 27.44 -14.90 8.30
C THR A 239 28.80 -15.44 8.72
N ARG A 240 28.80 -16.59 9.38
CA ARG A 240 30.00 -17.38 9.67
C ARG A 240 30.01 -18.56 8.73
N ILE A 241 31.01 -18.62 7.86
CA ILE A 241 31.19 -19.77 6.96
C ILE A 241 32.04 -20.83 7.66
N ALA A 242 31.53 -22.07 7.72
CA ALA A 242 32.28 -23.24 8.14
C ALA A 242 32.49 -24.17 6.94
N ASN A 243 33.72 -24.66 6.75
CA ASN A 243 34.04 -25.62 5.69
C ASN A 243 33.61 -27.05 6.10
N PHE A 244 32.91 -27.75 5.21
CA PHE A 244 32.64 -29.18 5.33
C PHE A 244 33.15 -29.89 4.06
N GLY A 245 34.44 -30.22 4.01
CA GLY A 245 35.01 -30.99 2.89
C GLY A 245 34.96 -30.26 1.53
N SER A 246 34.71 -31.00 0.44
CA SER A 246 34.80 -30.52 -0.96
C SER A 246 33.64 -29.60 -1.39
N GLY A 247 33.32 -28.61 -0.56
CA GLY A 247 32.29 -27.60 -0.80
C GLY A 247 32.05 -26.76 0.45
N ILE A 248 31.90 -25.45 0.26
CA ILE A 248 31.48 -24.52 1.32
C ILE A 248 29.95 -24.55 1.39
N ILE A 249 29.39 -24.98 2.52
CA ILE A 249 27.95 -24.89 2.82
C ILE A 249 27.80 -24.13 4.12
N THR A 250 27.29 -22.90 4.05
CA THR A 250 26.79 -22.20 5.24
C THR A 250 25.28 -22.03 5.09
N THR A 251 24.53 -22.52 6.07
CA THR A 251 23.08 -22.30 6.21
C THR A 251 22.86 -21.25 7.29
N GLN A 252 22.22 -20.12 6.95
CA GLN A 252 21.87 -19.11 7.94
C GLN A 252 20.42 -18.68 7.80
N SER A 253 19.74 -18.65 8.94
CA SER A 253 18.34 -18.27 9.06
C SER A 253 18.21 -16.77 9.25
N TYR A 254 17.37 -16.12 8.46
CA TYR A 254 17.13 -14.69 8.58
C TYR A 254 15.72 -14.39 9.08
N ARG A 255 15.57 -13.46 10.05
CA ARG A 255 14.27 -13.01 10.55
C ARG A 255 13.87 -11.66 9.95
N TYR A 256 12.70 -11.59 9.33
CA TYR A 256 12.10 -10.36 8.83
C TYR A 256 11.37 -9.58 9.92
N PRO A 257 11.23 -8.24 9.79
CA PRO A 257 10.45 -7.44 10.74
C PRO A 257 8.93 -7.71 10.65
N ALA A 258 8.48 -8.32 9.57
CA ALA A 258 7.11 -8.78 9.38
C ALA A 258 7.10 -10.09 8.58
N THR A 259 6.11 -10.94 8.83
CA THR A 259 5.82 -12.11 8.00
C THR A 259 5.64 -11.68 6.53
N MET A 260 6.46 -12.26 5.65
CA MET A 260 6.40 -11.97 4.21
C MET A 260 5.11 -12.53 3.61
N ARG A 261 4.53 -11.83 2.62
CA ARG A 261 3.25 -12.20 2.02
C ARG A 261 3.31 -13.56 1.33
N ILE A 262 4.38 -13.79 0.58
CA ILE A 262 4.73 -15.08 -0.03
C ILE A 262 6.20 -15.33 0.24
N THR A 263 6.67 -16.53 -0.09
CA THR A 263 8.10 -16.86 -0.09
C THR A 263 8.87 -15.78 -0.87
N PRO A 264 9.74 -14.99 -0.21
CA PRO A 264 10.43 -13.90 -0.86
C PRO A 264 11.54 -14.43 -1.77
N THR A 265 11.75 -13.77 -2.90
CA THR A 265 13.00 -13.88 -3.66
C THR A 265 14.07 -13.02 -3.00
N VAL A 266 15.32 -13.46 -3.06
CA VAL A 266 16.42 -12.78 -2.37
C VAL A 266 17.51 -12.41 -3.34
N ARG A 267 17.94 -11.15 -3.29
CA ARG A 267 18.98 -10.62 -4.16
C ARG A 267 20.04 -9.89 -3.34
N PRO A 268 21.33 -10.14 -3.59
CA PRO A 268 22.39 -9.34 -2.99
C PRO A 268 22.39 -7.94 -3.59
N LEU A 269 22.52 -6.93 -2.73
CA LEU A 269 22.76 -5.55 -3.12
C LEU A 269 24.27 -5.31 -3.17
N ILE A 270 24.78 -5.12 -4.38
CA ILE A 270 26.19 -4.80 -4.61
C ILE A 270 26.37 -3.29 -4.39
N ASP A 271 26.29 -2.83 -3.13
CA ASP A 271 26.38 -1.40 -2.85
C ASP A 271 27.75 -0.95 -2.33
N LYS A 272 28.58 -1.86 -1.78
CA LYS A 272 29.99 -1.58 -1.43
C LYS A 272 30.84 -2.83 -1.54
N GLN A 273 32.11 -2.66 -1.95
CA GLN A 273 33.10 -3.74 -1.98
C GLN A 273 33.15 -4.47 -0.64
N VAL A 274 33.30 -5.80 -0.66
CA VAL A 274 33.52 -6.64 0.53
C VAL A 274 34.67 -6.02 1.34
N GLN A 275 34.39 -5.39 2.47
CA GLN A 275 35.43 -4.57 3.15
C GLN A 275 36.30 -5.34 4.15
N ALA A 276 35.94 -6.56 4.57
CA ALA A 276 36.86 -7.38 5.35
C ALA A 276 36.44 -8.85 5.41
N ILE A 277 37.39 -9.74 5.14
CA ILE A 277 37.41 -11.12 5.63
C ILE A 277 38.30 -11.10 6.88
N ARG A 278 37.74 -11.34 8.07
CA ARG A 278 38.56 -11.58 9.28
C ARG A 278 38.62 -13.08 9.53
N THR A 279 39.79 -13.67 9.34
CA THR A 279 40.13 -14.97 9.93
C THR A 279 40.57 -14.73 11.38
N MET A 280 40.35 -15.70 12.27
CA MET A 280 40.68 -15.53 13.69
C MET A 280 42.18 -15.45 13.98
N ASP A 281 43.08 -15.68 13.01
CA ASP A 281 44.52 -15.71 13.31
C ASP A 281 45.46 -15.07 12.26
N TYR A 282 45.00 -14.54 11.11
CA TYR A 282 45.92 -13.84 10.19
C TYR A 282 45.19 -12.93 9.20
N SER A 283 45.48 -11.63 9.17
CA SER A 283 44.92 -10.71 8.17
C SER A 283 45.49 -11.01 6.78
N VAL A 284 44.80 -11.84 6.00
CA VAL A 284 45.10 -12.04 4.58
C VAL A 284 44.44 -10.90 3.80
N ASN A 285 45.27 -10.00 3.25
CA ASN A 285 44.83 -9.06 2.21
C ASN A 285 44.57 -9.86 0.94
N ILE A 286 43.36 -10.40 0.78
CA ILE A 286 42.92 -10.92 -0.52
C ILE A 286 42.51 -9.70 -1.35
N VAL A 287 43.22 -9.51 -2.46
CA VAL A 287 42.85 -8.54 -3.50
C VAL A 287 41.52 -9.01 -4.10
N ASN A 288 40.43 -8.33 -3.75
CA ASN A 288 39.09 -8.38 -4.37
C ASN A 288 38.70 -9.74 -5.00
N PRO A 289 38.20 -10.73 -4.22
CA PRO A 289 37.42 -11.80 -4.84
C PRO A 289 36.20 -11.13 -5.52
N SER A 290 36.02 -11.37 -6.82
CA SER A 290 34.87 -10.82 -7.54
C SER A 290 33.58 -11.35 -6.90
N VAL A 291 32.66 -10.43 -6.59
CA VAL A 291 31.38 -10.71 -5.89
C VAL A 291 30.50 -11.73 -6.64
N GLU A 292 30.78 -12.00 -7.92
CA GLU A 292 30.14 -13.06 -8.71
C GLU A 292 30.37 -14.48 -8.16
N GLN A 293 31.36 -14.67 -7.28
CA GLN A 293 31.75 -15.97 -6.73
C GLN A 293 30.96 -16.39 -5.49
N ILE A 294 30.11 -15.53 -4.89
CA ILE A 294 29.30 -15.85 -3.71
C ILE A 294 27.83 -15.60 -4.06
N LYS A 295 27.13 -16.63 -4.53
CA LYS A 295 25.70 -16.53 -4.87
C LYS A 295 24.86 -17.13 -3.74
N PRO A 296 24.00 -16.34 -3.07
CA PRO A 296 23.02 -16.92 -2.17
C PRO A 296 22.04 -17.76 -2.98
N ARG A 297 21.92 -19.03 -2.64
CA ARG A 297 20.87 -19.93 -3.08
C ARG A 297 19.91 -20.13 -1.92
N GLN A 298 18.62 -19.92 -2.15
CA GLN A 298 17.61 -20.27 -1.15
C GLN A 298 17.69 -21.79 -0.90
N SER A 299 17.91 -22.17 0.36
CA SER A 299 18.08 -23.57 0.78
C SER A 299 16.78 -24.17 1.31
N GLY A 300 15.95 -23.35 1.96
CA GLY A 300 14.65 -23.77 2.50
C GLY A 300 13.89 -22.65 3.20
N ILE A 301 12.63 -22.89 3.55
CA ILE A 301 11.82 -22.03 4.43
C ILE A 301 11.76 -22.71 5.79
N ILE A 302 12.08 -21.99 6.87
CA ILE A 302 11.99 -22.54 8.23
C ILE A 302 10.61 -22.27 8.83
N ASN A 303 10.11 -21.04 8.69
CA ASN A 303 8.76 -20.64 9.08
C ASN A 303 8.34 -19.33 8.39
N GLU A 304 7.17 -18.79 8.75
CA GLU A 304 6.57 -17.59 8.15
C GLU A 304 7.42 -16.31 8.24
N GLU A 305 8.38 -16.27 9.18
CA GLU A 305 9.27 -15.14 9.40
C GLU A 305 10.75 -15.48 9.17
N MET A 306 11.06 -16.73 8.79
CA MET A 306 12.43 -17.21 8.65
C MET A 306 12.67 -18.07 7.41
N ILE A 307 13.75 -17.75 6.72
CA ILE A 307 14.23 -18.46 5.53
C ILE A 307 15.69 -18.86 5.72
N ASP A 308 16.10 -19.97 5.12
CA ASP A 308 17.50 -20.42 5.10
C ASP A 308 18.14 -20.13 3.74
N PHE A 309 19.35 -19.57 3.81
CA PHE A 309 20.23 -19.39 2.65
C PHE A 309 21.42 -20.32 2.71
N GLN A 310 21.72 -20.93 1.57
CA GLN A 310 22.99 -21.56 1.28
C GLN A 310 23.84 -20.60 0.45
N PHE A 311 25.11 -20.47 0.78
CA PHE A 311 26.05 -19.68 -0.03
C PHE A 311 27.06 -20.63 -0.65
N ASP A 312 27.00 -20.76 -1.97
CA ASP A 312 27.99 -21.52 -2.73
C ASP A 312 29.14 -20.58 -3.08
N SER A 313 30.37 -20.96 -2.70
CA SER A 313 31.58 -20.23 -3.13
C SER A 313 32.60 -21.16 -3.78
N ASN A 314 33.13 -20.76 -4.93
CA ASN A 314 34.25 -21.45 -5.61
C ASN A 314 35.63 -21.12 -4.99
N LEU A 315 35.64 -20.56 -3.78
CA LEU A 315 36.87 -20.19 -3.08
C LEU A 315 37.46 -21.47 -2.45
N GLU A 316 38.68 -21.86 -2.84
CA GLU A 316 39.48 -22.84 -2.10
C GLU A 316 39.94 -22.22 -0.78
N VAL A 317 39.05 -22.14 0.20
CA VAL A 317 39.39 -21.65 1.54
C VAL A 317 39.76 -22.86 2.40
N LYS A 318 41.04 -23.06 2.71
CA LYS A 318 41.47 -24.06 3.70
C LYS A 318 41.23 -23.52 5.11
N ASP A 319 40.30 -24.12 5.86
CA ASP A 319 40.13 -23.95 7.32
C ASP A 319 40.10 -22.50 7.86
N TYR A 320 39.11 -21.70 7.45
CA TYR A 320 38.86 -20.39 8.06
C TYR A 320 37.38 -20.15 8.33
N ASN A 321 37.09 -19.54 9.48
CA ASN A 321 35.83 -18.84 9.72
C ASN A 321 35.81 -17.60 8.82
N LEU A 322 35.02 -17.61 7.75
CA LEU A 322 34.80 -16.40 6.94
C LEU A 322 33.70 -15.57 7.61
N GLU A 323 34.04 -14.36 8.04
CA GLU A 323 33.06 -13.36 8.47
C GLU A 323 32.89 -12.36 7.33
N ILE A 324 31.73 -12.39 6.65
CA ILE A 324 31.36 -11.38 5.65
C ILE A 324 30.67 -10.24 6.36
N LYS A 325 31.27 -9.04 6.35
CA LYS A 325 30.65 -7.80 6.88
C LYS A 325 30.13 -6.93 5.74
N ASP A 326 29.09 -6.18 6.05
CA ASP A 326 28.57 -5.06 5.23
C ASP A 326 27.93 -5.46 3.89
N TYR A 327 27.26 -6.62 3.86
CA TYR A 327 26.37 -7.00 2.75
C TYR A 327 24.92 -6.60 3.03
N ALA A 328 24.25 -6.11 1.98
CA ALA A 328 22.83 -5.81 1.99
C ALA A 328 22.06 -6.80 1.11
N TYR A 329 20.85 -7.17 1.51
CA TYR A 329 19.95 -8.03 0.72
C TYR A 329 18.60 -7.35 0.56
N GLU A 330 17.99 -7.57 -0.59
CA GLU A 330 16.58 -7.28 -0.81
C GLU A 330 15.80 -8.58 -0.82
N PHE A 331 14.77 -8.59 0.02
CA PHE A 331 13.76 -9.63 0.09
C PHE A 331 12.53 -9.09 -0.60
N ASP A 332 12.17 -9.72 -1.71
CA ASP A 332 11.14 -9.25 -2.60
C ASP A 332 10.11 -10.36 -2.79
N SER A 333 8.95 -10.15 -2.19
CA SER A 333 7.75 -10.99 -2.34
C SER A 333 6.69 -10.28 -3.17
N GLU A 334 7.08 -9.21 -3.86
CA GLU A 334 6.24 -8.54 -4.83
C GLU A 334 6.07 -9.43 -6.07
N ILE A 335 4.92 -9.34 -6.73
CA ILE A 335 4.57 -10.20 -7.86
C ILE A 335 5.12 -9.54 -9.13
N TYR A 336 6.07 -10.19 -9.78
CA TYR A 336 6.58 -9.78 -11.09
C TYR A 336 5.54 -9.98 -12.20
#